data_AF-A0A3N4HYF6-F1
#
_entry.id   AF-A0A3N4HYF6-F1
#
_cell.length_a   1.000
_cell.length_b   1.000
_cell.length_c   1.000
_cell.angle_alpha   90.00
_cell.angle_beta   90.00
_cell.angle_gamma   90.00
#
_symmetry.space_group_name_H-M   'P 1'
#
loop_
_entity.id
_entity.type
_entity.pdbx_description
1 polymer ?
#
loop_
_entity_poly.entity_id
_entity_poly.type
_entity_poly.pdbx_seq_one_letter_code
_entity_poly.pdbx_strand_id
1 'polypeptide(L)'
;MATQHCELPPSFLSDEAHRAVLEYIDSLPSGNPSLIGTRESDAIYNLYHRIHYGDKAAPRYFFAPPFQPFVEQYILLSIRKISPYITRLRPQYQPVHLTDPRTYLSLLLFDELGSNGRKYEDPHKREEDLAIDYDVAQRWQAGLMSEGQVQLICLCLRNLLLELSTVLDIETENEKLRYTELLRVADRRGMVKWFTSPRFRSKRLENLLRKYLAEDGVNWELVRGIEEATRLHEGASMTYLVTVLPIFWQ
;
A
#
# COMPACT_ATOMS: atom_id res chain seq x y z
N MET A 1 19.58 -26.05 -21.18
CA MET A 1 19.68 -24.72 -21.83
C MET A 1 20.22 -23.77 -20.79
N ALA A 2 21.44 -23.24 -20.99
CA ALA A 2 22.01 -22.25 -20.06
C ALA A 2 21.25 -20.94 -20.23
N THR A 3 20.57 -20.48 -19.17
CA THR A 3 19.97 -19.15 -19.12
C THR A 3 21.09 -18.13 -19.22
N GLN A 4 21.18 -17.46 -20.37
CA GLN A 4 22.07 -16.33 -20.59
C GLN A 4 21.71 -15.28 -19.53
N HIS A 5 22.63 -15.02 -18.59
CA HIS A 5 22.44 -14.01 -17.55
C HIS A 5 22.38 -12.64 -18.23
N CYS A 6 21.16 -12.16 -18.49
CA CYS A 6 20.94 -10.78 -18.91
C CYS A 6 21.25 -9.90 -17.69
N GLU A 7 22.25 -9.01 -17.79
CA GLU A 7 22.52 -8.05 -16.72
C GLU A 7 21.28 -7.18 -16.50
N LEU A 8 20.75 -7.19 -15.28
CA LEU A 8 19.60 -6.38 -14.91
C LEU A 8 20.01 -4.89 -14.86
N PRO A 9 19.15 -3.96 -15.29
CA PRO A 9 19.46 -2.54 -15.14
C PRO A 9 19.57 -2.18 -13.65
N PRO A 10 20.36 -1.14 -13.30
CA PRO A 10 20.44 -0.65 -11.92
C PRO A 10 19.04 -0.40 -11.35
N SER A 11 18.77 -1.00 -10.19
CA SER A 11 17.44 -1.01 -9.59
C SER A 11 17.49 -0.60 -8.13
N PHE A 12 16.42 0.08 -7.70
CA PHE A 12 16.11 0.26 -6.28
C PHE A 12 15.72 -1.06 -5.62
N LEU A 13 15.25 -2.04 -6.39
CA LEU A 13 14.86 -3.36 -5.92
C LEU A 13 16.05 -4.31 -5.89
N SER A 14 16.07 -5.22 -4.92
CA SER A 14 16.93 -6.40 -4.92
C SER A 14 16.72 -7.25 -6.17
N ASP A 15 17.72 -8.03 -6.56
CA ASP A 15 17.68 -8.90 -7.74
C ASP A 15 16.50 -9.88 -7.71
N GLU A 16 16.14 -10.40 -6.53
CA GLU A 16 14.98 -11.29 -6.36
C GLU A 16 13.67 -10.55 -6.70
N ALA A 17 13.43 -9.40 -6.07
CA ALA A 17 12.21 -8.63 -6.29
C ALA A 17 12.12 -8.12 -7.73
N HIS A 18 13.24 -7.65 -8.28
CA HIS A 18 13.33 -7.16 -9.65
C HIS A 18 12.99 -8.28 -10.66
N ARG A 19 13.60 -9.46 -10.51
CA ARG A 19 13.30 -10.61 -11.39
C ARG A 19 11.84 -11.04 -11.28
N ALA A 20 11.31 -11.14 -10.06
CA ALA A 20 9.91 -11.50 -9.84
C ALA A 20 8.94 -10.53 -10.54
N VAL A 21 9.25 -9.23 -10.52
CA VAL A 21 8.46 -8.21 -11.23
C VAL A 21 8.51 -8.40 -12.74
N LEU A 22 9.70 -8.62 -13.32
CA LEU A 22 9.84 -8.83 -14.76
C LEU A 22 9.09 -10.08 -15.22
N GLU A 23 9.26 -11.21 -14.52
CA GLU A 23 8.54 -12.46 -14.79
C GLU A 23 7.02 -12.26 -14.70
N TYR A 24 6.55 -11.53 -13.70
CA TYR A 24 5.14 -11.20 -13.55
C TYR A 24 4.63 -10.33 -14.72
N ILE A 25 5.32 -9.25 -15.08
CA ILE A 25 4.96 -8.35 -16.18
C ILE A 25 4.94 -9.09 -17.53
N ASP A 26 5.88 -10.01 -17.75
CA ASP A 26 5.96 -10.83 -18.95
C ASP A 26 4.81 -11.83 -19.05
N SER A 27 4.27 -12.27 -17.91
CA SER A 27 3.09 -13.13 -17.86
C SER A 27 1.77 -12.41 -18.17
N LEU A 28 1.73 -11.07 -18.09
CA LEU A 28 0.53 -10.29 -18.33
C LEU A 28 0.24 -10.16 -19.84
N PRO A 29 -1.05 -10.22 -20.24
CA PRO A 29 -1.42 -9.98 -21.63
C PRO A 29 -1.14 -8.51 -22.01
N SER A 30 -0.53 -8.31 -23.17
CA SER A 30 -0.50 -7.00 -23.82
C SER A 30 -1.89 -6.64 -24.32
N GLY A 31 -2.35 -5.40 -24.14
CA GLY A 31 -3.66 -5.02 -24.66
C GLY A 31 -4.00 -3.54 -24.50
N ASN A 32 -5.27 -3.22 -24.66
CA ASN A 32 -5.74 -1.86 -24.46
C ASN A 32 -5.55 -1.45 -22.98
N PRO A 33 -4.89 -0.33 -22.67
CA PRO A 33 -4.73 0.17 -21.30
C PRO A 33 -6.05 0.43 -20.56
N SER A 34 -7.18 0.57 -21.28
CA SER A 34 -8.50 0.68 -20.65
C SER A 34 -9.08 -0.66 -20.17
N LEU A 35 -8.50 -1.79 -20.58
CA LEU A 35 -8.95 -3.12 -20.18
C LEU A 35 -8.22 -3.56 -18.92
N ILE A 36 -8.97 -3.84 -17.85
CA ILE A 36 -8.44 -4.35 -16.59
C ILE A 36 -7.66 -5.66 -16.82
N GLY A 37 -6.46 -5.74 -16.25
CA GLY A 37 -5.60 -6.93 -16.30
C GLY A 37 -4.69 -7.00 -17.51
N THR A 38 -4.62 -5.95 -18.32
CA THR A 38 -3.51 -5.76 -19.27
C THR A 38 -2.27 -5.28 -18.57
N ARG A 39 -1.11 -5.49 -19.19
CA ARG A 39 0.18 -4.98 -18.70
C ARG A 39 0.12 -3.49 -18.38
N GLU A 40 -0.47 -2.69 -19.27
CA GLU A 40 -0.49 -1.23 -19.19
C GLU A 40 -1.42 -0.70 -18.09
N SER A 41 -2.43 -1.48 -17.69
CA SER A 41 -3.35 -1.13 -16.59
C SER A 41 -2.94 -1.72 -15.25
N ASP A 42 -1.95 -2.61 -15.20
CA ASP A 42 -1.58 -3.34 -13.99
C ASP A 42 -0.87 -2.43 -12.98
N ALA A 43 -1.28 -2.53 -11.71
CA ALA A 43 -0.76 -1.70 -10.63
C ALA A 43 0.74 -1.92 -10.36
N ILE A 44 1.23 -3.16 -10.51
CA ILE A 44 2.65 -3.50 -10.29
C ILE A 44 3.49 -3.04 -11.48
N TYR A 45 2.99 -3.18 -12.71
CA TYR A 45 3.64 -2.59 -13.88
C TYR A 45 3.79 -1.07 -13.71
N ASN A 46 2.71 -0.39 -13.32
CA ASN A 46 2.72 1.05 -13.06
C ASN A 46 3.70 1.44 -11.94
N LEU A 47 3.79 0.63 -10.88
CA LEU A 47 4.73 0.84 -9.77
C LEU A 47 6.17 0.72 -10.23
N TYR A 48 6.47 -0.38 -10.89
CA TYR A 48 7.78 -0.67 -11.44
C TYR A 48 8.22 0.42 -12.43
N HIS A 49 7.32 0.80 -13.34
CA HIS A 49 7.58 1.88 -14.28
C HIS A 49 7.88 3.21 -13.57
N ARG A 50 7.17 3.54 -12.49
CA ARG A 50 7.41 4.76 -11.70
C ARG A 50 8.74 4.72 -10.94
N ILE A 51 9.15 3.57 -10.43
CA ILE A 51 10.44 3.38 -9.75
C ILE A 51 11.61 3.63 -10.72
N HIS A 52 11.51 3.12 -11.95
CA HIS A 52 12.63 3.11 -12.90
C HIS A 52 12.63 4.25 -13.93
N TYR A 53 11.45 4.64 -14.40
CA TYR A 53 11.27 5.57 -15.51
C TYR A 53 10.50 6.83 -15.10
N GLY A 54 10.40 7.10 -13.80
CA GLY A 54 9.85 8.35 -13.28
C GLY A 54 10.45 9.57 -14.00
N ASP A 55 9.64 10.64 -14.12
CA ASP A 55 9.99 11.88 -14.82
C ASP A 55 11.43 12.32 -14.51
N LYS A 56 12.34 12.18 -15.49
CA LYS A 56 13.77 12.41 -15.31
C LYS A 56 14.07 13.85 -14.88
N ALA A 57 13.17 14.80 -15.14
CA ALA A 57 13.32 16.19 -14.74
C ALA A 57 12.95 16.43 -13.26
N ALA A 58 12.04 15.63 -12.71
CA ALA A 58 11.63 15.69 -11.31
C ALA A 58 10.94 14.36 -10.95
N PRO A 59 11.64 13.40 -10.32
CA PRO A 59 11.07 12.09 -10.07
C PRO A 59 9.80 12.27 -9.26
N ARG A 60 8.64 11.96 -9.87
CA ARG A 60 7.34 12.10 -9.20
C ARG A 60 7.20 11.17 -8.01
N TYR A 61 8.03 10.12 -7.98
CA TYR A 61 8.10 9.16 -6.90
C TYR A 61 9.53 8.98 -6.41
N PHE A 62 9.71 8.98 -5.09
CA PHE A 62 10.96 8.70 -4.42
C PHE A 62 10.66 7.87 -3.16
N PHE A 63 11.23 6.67 -3.09
CA PHE A 63 11.16 5.85 -1.88
C PHE A 63 12.44 6.05 -1.09
N ALA A 64 12.33 6.50 0.15
CA ALA A 64 13.50 6.64 1.01
C ALA A 64 14.16 5.26 1.24
N PRO A 65 15.50 5.16 1.24
CA PRO A 65 16.21 3.87 1.38
C PRO A 65 15.75 3.00 2.56
N PRO A 66 15.42 3.54 3.76
CA PRO A 66 14.93 2.71 4.86
C PRO A 66 13.62 1.95 4.57
N PHE A 67 12.83 2.40 3.60
CA PHE A 67 11.57 1.75 3.21
C PHE A 67 11.74 0.71 2.10
N GLN A 68 12.93 0.59 1.50
CA GLN A 68 13.20 -0.39 0.43
C GLN A 68 12.76 -1.81 0.79
N PRO A 69 13.12 -2.38 1.96
CA PRO A 69 12.73 -3.75 2.28
C PRO A 69 11.20 -3.95 2.33
N PHE A 70 10.47 -2.92 2.75
CA PHE A 70 9.02 -2.97 2.76
C PHE A 70 8.42 -2.90 1.35
N VAL A 71 8.94 -2.00 0.49
CA VAL A 71 8.49 -1.90 -0.90
C VAL A 71 8.68 -3.24 -1.62
N GLU A 72 9.82 -3.89 -1.43
CA GLU A 72 10.11 -5.23 -1.98
C GLU A 72 9.13 -6.28 -1.44
N GLN A 73 8.93 -6.34 -0.13
CA GLN A 73 7.99 -7.29 0.48
C GLN A 73 6.56 -7.08 0.00
N TYR A 74 6.12 -5.83 -0.15
CA TYR A 74 4.80 -5.51 -0.70
C TYR A 74 4.68 -5.96 -2.16
N ILE A 75 5.68 -5.69 -3.00
CA ILE A 75 5.71 -6.11 -4.40
C ILE A 75 5.59 -7.64 -4.49
N LEU A 76 6.40 -8.36 -3.69
CA LEU A 76 6.38 -9.82 -3.66
C LEU A 76 5.04 -10.36 -3.15
N LEU A 77 4.47 -9.77 -2.09
CA LEU A 77 3.12 -10.12 -1.60
C LEU A 77 2.08 -9.89 -2.69
N SER A 78 2.21 -8.79 -3.43
CA SER A 78 1.28 -8.44 -4.50
C SER A 78 1.31 -9.44 -5.64
N ILE A 79 2.50 -9.79 -6.11
CA ILE A 79 2.70 -10.76 -7.19
C ILE A 79 2.27 -12.16 -6.75
N ARG A 80 2.70 -12.60 -5.55
CA ARG A 80 2.57 -14.00 -5.11
C ARG A 80 1.19 -14.30 -4.53
N LYS A 81 0.49 -13.33 -3.92
CA LYS A 81 -0.78 -13.56 -3.23
C LYS A 81 -1.92 -12.69 -3.73
N ILE A 82 -1.75 -11.36 -3.77
CA ILE A 82 -2.85 -10.43 -4.09
C ILE A 82 -3.31 -10.62 -5.54
N SER A 83 -2.41 -10.58 -6.52
CA SER A 83 -2.76 -10.70 -7.94
C SER A 83 -3.45 -12.03 -8.26
N PRO A 84 -2.93 -13.20 -7.84
CA PRO A 84 -3.64 -14.48 -8.01
C PRO A 84 -5.01 -14.49 -7.36
N TYR A 85 -5.13 -13.93 -6.15
CA TYR A 85 -6.41 -13.83 -5.44
C TYR A 85 -7.44 -12.98 -6.21
N ILE A 86 -7.08 -11.77 -6.61
CA ILE A 86 -7.97 -10.86 -7.36
C ILE A 86 -8.33 -11.46 -8.72
N THR A 87 -7.39 -12.09 -9.42
CA THR A 87 -7.66 -12.78 -10.68
C THR A 87 -8.67 -13.92 -10.50
N ARG A 88 -8.55 -14.71 -9.42
CA ARG A 88 -9.50 -15.78 -9.10
C ARG A 88 -10.89 -15.25 -8.77
N LEU A 89 -10.99 -14.09 -8.13
CA LEU A 89 -12.27 -13.46 -7.81
C LEU A 89 -12.96 -12.86 -9.04
N ARG A 90 -12.20 -12.47 -10.08
CA ARG A 90 -12.71 -11.73 -11.23
C ARG A 90 -14.00 -12.30 -11.88
N PRO A 91 -14.18 -13.62 -12.08
CA PRO A 91 -15.42 -14.14 -12.68
C PRO A 91 -16.66 -13.91 -11.82
N GLN A 92 -16.49 -13.78 -10.49
CA GLN A 92 -17.56 -13.57 -9.52
C GLN A 92 -17.88 -12.09 -9.32
N TYR A 93 -17.03 -11.21 -9.86
CA TYR A 93 -17.12 -9.76 -9.71
C TYR A 93 -17.40 -9.13 -11.07
N GLN A 94 -18.59 -8.53 -11.24
CA GLN A 94 -18.78 -7.57 -12.32
C GLN A 94 -18.15 -6.24 -11.89
N PRO A 95 -17.09 -5.75 -12.56
CA PRO A 95 -16.48 -4.48 -12.20
C PRO A 95 -17.45 -3.36 -12.56
N VAL A 96 -18.27 -2.92 -11.59
CA VAL A 96 -19.05 -1.69 -11.74
C VAL A 96 -18.19 -0.44 -11.50
N HIS A 97 -16.95 -0.66 -11.02
CA HIS A 97 -15.90 0.35 -11.04
C HIS A 97 -15.02 0.25 -12.27
N LEU A 98 -14.60 1.43 -12.76
CA LEU A 98 -13.59 1.60 -13.81
C LEU A 98 -12.17 1.19 -13.37
N THR A 99 -11.95 0.89 -12.07
CA THR A 99 -10.62 0.77 -11.49
C THR A 99 -10.36 -0.60 -10.89
N ASP A 100 -9.22 -1.18 -11.25
CA ASP A 100 -8.71 -2.44 -10.71
C ASP A 100 -8.54 -2.37 -9.17
N PRO A 101 -9.06 -3.34 -8.39
CA PRO A 101 -8.83 -3.39 -6.94
C PRO A 101 -7.35 -3.35 -6.53
N ARG A 102 -6.47 -3.91 -7.36
CA ARG A 102 -5.01 -3.88 -7.14
C ARG A 102 -4.48 -2.46 -7.15
N THR A 103 -5.10 -1.57 -7.93
CA THR A 103 -4.77 -0.14 -7.92
C THR A 103 -5.02 0.45 -6.54
N TYR A 104 -6.19 0.19 -5.95
CA TYR A 104 -6.51 0.70 -4.60
C TYR A 104 -5.52 0.19 -3.55
N LEU A 105 -5.18 -1.10 -3.59
CA LEU A 105 -4.17 -1.66 -2.70
C LEU A 105 -2.79 -1.03 -2.92
N SER A 106 -2.44 -0.70 -4.17
CA SER A 106 -1.16 -0.08 -4.53
C SER A 106 -1.05 1.40 -4.16
N LEU A 107 -2.18 2.09 -3.97
CA LEU A 107 -2.19 3.48 -3.49
C LEU A 107 -1.45 3.61 -2.15
N LEU A 108 -1.43 2.57 -1.32
CA LEU A 108 -0.59 2.51 -0.13
C LEU A 108 0.87 2.85 -0.42
N LEU A 109 1.47 2.27 -1.46
CA LEU A 109 2.86 2.55 -1.81
C LEU A 109 3.00 3.93 -2.47
N PHE A 110 2.08 4.26 -3.37
CA PHE A 110 2.18 5.48 -4.16
C PHE A 110 1.93 6.74 -3.37
N ASP A 111 0.84 6.80 -2.62
CA ASP A 111 0.33 8.02 -2.03
C ASP A 111 0.94 8.28 -0.65
N GLU A 112 1.36 7.23 0.05
CA GLU A 112 1.83 7.38 1.45
C GLU A 112 3.35 7.39 1.57
N LEU A 113 4.08 6.66 0.70
CA LEU A 113 5.53 6.51 0.82
C LEU A 113 6.32 7.13 -0.32
N GLY A 114 5.76 7.06 -1.53
CA GLY A 114 6.49 7.34 -2.75
C GLY A 114 6.28 8.75 -3.27
N SER A 115 5.14 9.39 -3.04
CA SER A 115 4.78 10.57 -3.82
C SER A 115 5.66 11.79 -3.46
N ASN A 116 6.18 12.49 -4.45
CA ASN A 116 6.88 13.76 -4.22
C ASN A 116 5.93 14.96 -4.21
N GLY A 117 4.66 14.73 -3.83
CA GLY A 117 3.67 15.77 -3.52
C GLY A 117 3.39 16.76 -4.64
N ARG A 118 3.34 16.30 -5.90
CA ARG A 118 2.45 16.97 -6.85
C ARG A 118 1.05 16.72 -6.36
N LYS A 119 0.48 17.72 -5.67
CA LYS A 119 -0.93 17.76 -5.27
C LYS A 119 -1.72 17.25 -6.48
N TYR A 120 -2.49 16.19 -6.29
CA TYR A 120 -3.64 16.02 -7.16
C TYR A 120 -4.43 17.31 -6.90
N GLU A 121 -4.37 18.25 -7.84
CA GLU A 121 -5.18 19.46 -7.81
C GLU A 121 -6.61 18.95 -7.97
N ASP A 122 -7.19 18.54 -6.84
CA ASP A 122 -8.61 18.30 -6.76
C ASP A 122 -9.25 19.69 -6.89
N PRO A 123 -9.87 20.03 -8.03
CA PRO A 123 -10.42 21.35 -8.25
C PRO A 123 -11.57 21.68 -7.29
N HIS A 124 -12.02 20.70 -6.50
CA HIS A 124 -13.09 20.83 -5.53
C HIS A 124 -12.62 20.99 -4.07
N LYS A 125 -11.33 20.79 -3.75
CA LYS A 125 -10.81 21.04 -2.39
C LYS A 125 -10.56 22.53 -2.18
N ARG A 126 -11.14 23.09 -1.11
CA ARG A 126 -10.88 24.48 -0.71
C ARG A 126 -9.42 24.63 -0.32
N GLU A 127 -8.84 25.80 -0.54
CA GLU A 127 -7.44 26.09 -0.22
C GLU A 127 -7.11 25.86 1.27
N GLU A 128 -8.13 26.00 2.13
CA GLU A 128 -8.09 25.75 3.57
C GLU A 128 -8.03 24.26 3.92
N ASP A 129 -8.60 23.41 3.07
CA ASP A 129 -8.57 21.94 3.18
C ASP A 129 -7.31 21.33 2.53
N LEU A 130 -6.50 22.16 1.83
CA LEU A 130 -5.15 21.81 1.40
C LEU A 130 -4.17 21.91 2.58
N ALA A 131 -4.56 21.40 3.75
CA ALA A 131 -3.62 21.09 4.81
C ALA A 131 -2.44 20.38 4.16
N ILE A 132 -1.24 20.91 4.37
CA ILE A 132 -0.03 20.43 3.71
C ILE A 132 0.19 18.99 4.19
N ASP A 133 -0.38 18.04 3.47
CA ASP A 133 -0.12 16.62 3.62
C ASP A 133 1.32 16.44 3.15
N TYR A 134 2.23 16.55 4.10
CA TYR A 134 3.62 16.26 3.85
C TYR A 134 3.76 14.76 3.65
N ASP A 135 4.04 14.39 2.41
CA ASP A 135 4.40 13.03 2.02
C ASP A 135 5.70 12.60 2.74
N VAL A 136 5.80 11.31 3.08
CA VAL A 136 7.00 10.70 3.65
C VAL A 136 8.23 11.04 2.82
N ALA A 137 8.12 10.95 1.49
CA ALA A 137 9.23 11.19 0.57
C ALA A 137 9.78 12.63 0.70
N GLN A 138 8.90 13.63 0.70
CA GLN A 138 9.30 15.03 0.83
C GLN A 138 9.97 15.32 2.18
N ARG A 139 9.40 14.79 3.27
CA ARG A 139 9.97 14.99 4.62
C ARG A 139 11.34 14.36 4.73
N TRP A 140 11.52 13.16 4.17
CA TRP A 140 12.80 12.48 4.15
C TRP A 140 13.85 13.30 3.40
N GLN A 141 13.53 13.74 2.18
CA GLN A 141 14.43 14.54 1.35
C GLN A 141 14.81 15.87 2.02
N ALA A 142 13.89 16.47 2.77
CA ALA A 142 14.13 17.69 3.54
C ALA A 142 14.88 17.45 4.87
N GLY A 143 15.20 16.20 5.23
CA GLY A 143 15.83 15.86 6.52
C GLY A 143 14.92 16.10 7.74
N LEU A 144 13.60 16.14 7.54
CA LEU A 144 12.58 16.43 8.56
C LEU A 144 12.01 15.16 9.21
N MET A 145 12.59 14.00 8.94
CA MET A 145 12.21 12.73 9.57
C MET A 145 13.26 12.30 10.58
N SER A 146 12.82 12.06 11.81
CA SER A 146 13.66 11.44 12.83
C SER A 146 13.82 9.94 12.54
N GLU A 147 14.91 9.35 13.06
CA GLU A 147 15.09 7.89 13.02
C GLU A 147 13.93 7.15 13.71
N GLY A 148 13.41 7.71 14.81
CA GLY A 148 12.29 7.14 15.55
C GLY A 148 11.00 7.08 14.71
N GLN A 149 10.68 8.15 13.97
CA GLN A 149 9.55 8.19 13.04
C GLN A 149 9.69 7.13 11.95
N VAL A 150 10.88 7.03 11.34
CA VAL A 150 11.16 6.03 10.30
C VAL A 150 10.96 4.61 10.83
N GLN A 151 11.48 4.31 12.04
CA GLN A 151 11.30 2.99 12.66
C GLN A 151 9.83 2.67 12.95
N LEU A 152 9.06 3.65 13.46
CA LEU A 152 7.63 3.47 13.73
C LEU A 152 6.83 3.22 12.45
N ILE A 153 7.09 3.99 11.39
CA ILE A 153 6.48 3.78 10.08
C ILE A 153 6.84 2.39 9.55
N CYS A 154 8.13 2.01 9.56
CA CYS A 154 8.55 0.67 9.13
C CYS A 154 7.85 -0.46 9.90
N LEU A 155 7.63 -0.30 11.21
CA LEU A 155 6.90 -1.29 12.01
C LEU A 155 5.43 -1.38 11.60
N CYS A 156 4.74 -0.24 11.48
CA CYS A 156 3.34 -0.20 11.04
C CYS A 156 3.17 -0.85 9.67
N LEU A 157 4.07 -0.54 8.74
CA LEU A 157 4.08 -1.10 7.39
C LEU A 157 4.31 -2.62 7.40
N ARG A 158 5.25 -3.13 8.20
CA ARG A 158 5.46 -4.58 8.34
C ARG A 158 4.23 -5.30 8.90
N ASN A 159 3.61 -4.75 9.94
CA ASN A 159 2.40 -5.31 10.52
C ASN A 159 1.25 -5.29 9.51
N LEU A 160 1.14 -4.23 8.72
CA LEU A 160 0.16 -4.16 7.63
C LEU A 160 0.35 -5.27 6.60
N LEU A 161 1.58 -5.57 6.15
CA LEU A 161 1.82 -6.71 5.23
C LEU A 161 1.47 -8.04 5.86
N LEU A 162 1.77 -8.21 7.14
CA LEU A 162 1.45 -9.42 7.88
C LEU A 162 -0.07 -9.61 7.96
N GLU A 163 -0.82 -8.56 8.29
CA GLU A 163 -2.29 -8.57 8.32
C GLU A 163 -2.86 -8.89 6.93
N LEU A 164 -2.38 -8.23 5.87
CA LEU A 164 -2.81 -8.49 4.50
C LEU A 164 -2.55 -9.94 4.09
N SER A 165 -1.35 -10.47 4.39
CA SER A 165 -1.03 -11.87 4.13
C SER A 165 -1.95 -12.80 4.91
N THR A 166 -2.18 -12.53 6.19
CA THR A 166 -3.01 -13.36 7.07
C THR A 166 -4.45 -13.43 6.54
N VAL A 167 -5.02 -12.29 6.13
CA VAL A 167 -6.37 -12.25 5.53
C VAL A 167 -6.44 -13.12 4.27
N LEU A 168 -5.41 -13.10 3.42
CA LEU A 168 -5.35 -13.90 2.20
C LEU A 168 -5.15 -15.40 2.47
N ASP A 169 -4.46 -15.74 3.56
CA ASP A 169 -4.17 -17.12 3.96
C ASP A 169 -5.34 -17.82 4.69
N ILE A 170 -6.35 -17.06 5.15
CA ILE A 170 -7.56 -17.64 5.76
C ILE A 170 -8.36 -18.40 4.71
N GLU A 171 -8.55 -19.70 4.94
CA GLU A 171 -9.50 -20.54 4.22
C GLU A 171 -10.93 -20.19 4.65
N THR A 172 -11.75 -19.77 3.69
CA THR A 172 -13.15 -19.41 3.94
C THR A 172 -13.97 -19.55 2.66
N GLU A 173 -15.23 -19.96 2.82
CA GLU A 173 -16.21 -19.98 1.73
C GLU A 173 -16.79 -18.57 1.48
N ASN A 174 -16.68 -17.65 2.45
CA ASN A 174 -17.22 -16.30 2.36
C ASN A 174 -16.18 -15.32 1.78
N GLU A 175 -15.97 -15.43 0.46
CA GLU A 175 -15.03 -14.58 -0.30
C GLU A 175 -15.34 -13.09 -0.19
N LYS A 176 -16.64 -12.73 -0.10
CA LYS A 176 -17.10 -11.36 0.11
C LYS A 176 -16.58 -10.78 1.42
N LEU A 177 -16.67 -11.54 2.51
CA LEU A 177 -16.14 -11.12 3.79
C LEU A 177 -14.62 -10.98 3.73
N ARG A 178 -13.91 -11.98 3.17
CA ARG A 178 -12.44 -11.91 3.04
C ARG A 178 -11.98 -10.69 2.25
N TYR A 179 -12.61 -10.41 1.11
CA TYR A 179 -12.29 -9.22 0.32
C TYR A 179 -12.58 -7.92 1.08
N THR A 180 -13.68 -7.87 1.84
CA THR A 180 -14.02 -6.71 2.68
C THR A 180 -12.97 -6.48 3.76
N GLU A 181 -12.52 -7.54 4.44
CA GLU A 181 -11.43 -7.46 5.43
C GLU A 181 -10.11 -7.02 4.79
N LEU A 182 -9.80 -7.51 3.57
CA LEU A 182 -8.61 -7.09 2.84
C LEU A 182 -8.60 -5.57 2.60
N LEU A 183 -9.75 -5.01 2.20
CA LEU A 183 -9.88 -3.56 2.01
C LEU A 183 -9.80 -2.78 3.33
N ARG A 184 -10.40 -3.29 4.42
CA ARG A 184 -10.31 -2.67 5.76
C ARG A 184 -8.86 -2.57 6.20
N VAL A 185 -8.12 -3.67 6.11
CA VAL A 185 -6.69 -3.70 6.45
C VAL A 185 -5.92 -2.70 5.61
N ALA A 186 -6.16 -2.63 4.29
CA ALA A 186 -5.50 -1.67 3.41
C ALA A 186 -5.85 -0.19 3.70
N ASP A 187 -6.99 0.10 4.32
CA ASP A 187 -7.41 1.45 4.68
C ASP A 187 -6.77 1.97 5.99
N ARG A 188 -6.27 1.05 6.83
CA ARG A 188 -5.47 1.39 8.04
C ARG A 188 -4.15 2.12 7.72
N ARG A 189 -3.85 2.33 6.44
CA ARG A 189 -2.73 3.15 5.94
C ARG A 189 -2.70 4.58 6.49
N GLY A 190 -3.84 5.11 6.95
CA GLY A 190 -3.92 6.42 7.59
C GLY A 190 -2.98 6.59 8.81
N MET A 191 -2.50 5.49 9.41
CA MET A 191 -1.47 5.55 10.46
C MET A 191 -0.15 6.17 9.95
N VAL A 192 0.24 5.94 8.70
CA VAL A 192 1.47 6.54 8.12
C VAL A 192 1.36 8.07 8.13
N LYS A 193 0.21 8.61 7.70
CA LYS A 193 -0.10 10.05 7.74
C LYS A 193 -0.01 10.63 9.15
N TRP A 194 -0.38 9.85 10.17
CA TRP A 194 -0.28 10.32 11.54
C TRP A 194 1.18 10.58 11.95
N PHE A 195 2.10 9.69 11.57
CA PHE A 195 3.53 9.86 11.86
C PHE A 195 4.20 10.96 11.03
N THR A 196 3.68 11.27 9.84
CA THR A 196 4.17 12.39 9.02
C THR A 196 3.50 13.72 9.32
N SER A 197 2.45 13.72 10.15
CA SER A 197 1.72 14.92 10.51
C SER A 197 2.66 16.00 11.06
N PRO A 198 2.52 17.26 10.64
CA PRO A 198 3.26 18.38 11.24
C PRO A 198 3.08 18.50 12.75
N ARG A 199 2.00 17.92 13.31
CA ARG A 199 1.70 17.91 14.75
C ARG A 199 2.46 16.82 15.51
N PHE A 200 2.95 15.78 14.83
CA PHE A 200 3.72 14.70 15.44
C PHE A 200 5.22 15.06 15.46
N ARG A 201 5.61 15.96 16.37
CA ARG A 201 7.03 16.42 16.54
C ARG A 201 7.66 16.01 17.88
N SER A 202 6.95 15.22 18.68
CA SER A 202 7.39 14.91 20.05
C SER A 202 8.33 13.72 20.08
N LYS A 203 9.64 13.98 20.13
CA LYS A 203 10.67 12.94 20.35
C LYS A 203 10.40 12.12 21.62
N ARG A 204 9.82 12.73 22.66
CA ARG A 204 9.40 12.02 23.88
C ARG A 204 8.31 10.98 23.58
N LEU A 205 7.31 11.35 22.78
CA LEU A 205 6.23 10.44 22.38
C LEU A 205 6.75 9.32 21.48
N GLU A 206 7.63 9.63 20.52
CA GLU A 206 8.29 8.62 19.68
C GLU A 206 9.02 7.57 20.53
N ASN A 207 9.83 8.03 21.51
CA ASN A 207 10.54 7.13 22.41
C ASN A 207 9.59 6.32 23.30
N LEU A 208 8.48 6.92 23.75
CA LEU A 208 7.48 6.24 24.55
C LEU A 208 6.80 5.12 23.75
N LEU A 209 6.37 5.40 22.51
CA LEU A 209 5.78 4.41 21.62
C LEU A 209 6.75 3.26 21.34
N ARG A 210 8.01 3.57 21.01
CA ARG A 210 9.03 2.54 20.76
C ARG A 210 9.29 1.66 21.97
N LYS A 211 9.28 2.22 23.19
CA LYS A 211 9.42 1.44 24.42
C LYS A 211 8.22 0.52 24.63
N TYR A 212 7.01 1.06 24.55
CA TYR A 212 5.80 0.23 24.67
C TYR A 212 5.73 -0.89 23.63
N LEU A 213 6.18 -0.63 22.41
CA LEU A 213 6.23 -1.64 21.35
C LEU A 213 7.33 -2.69 21.56
N ALA A 214 8.34 -2.39 22.38
CA ALA A 214 9.43 -3.31 22.72
C ALA A 214 9.22 -4.03 24.06
N GLU A 215 8.23 -3.62 24.85
CA GLU A 215 7.90 -4.25 26.14
C GLU A 215 7.21 -5.59 25.92
N ASP A 216 7.73 -6.64 26.57
CA ASP A 216 7.05 -7.92 26.68
C ASP A 216 5.83 -7.77 27.61
N GLY A 217 4.65 -8.22 27.16
CA GLY A 217 3.43 -8.14 27.97
C GLY A 217 2.44 -7.06 27.55
N VAL A 218 2.30 -6.82 26.24
CA VAL A 218 1.21 -6.02 25.68
C VAL A 218 -0.13 -6.48 26.25
N ASN A 219 -0.92 -5.54 26.79
CA ASN A 219 -2.27 -5.83 27.26
C ASN A 219 -3.19 -6.12 26.06
N TRP A 220 -3.23 -7.39 25.65
CA TRP A 220 -4.03 -7.87 24.53
C TRP A 220 -5.54 -7.68 24.72
N GLU A 221 -6.02 -7.56 25.97
CA GLU A 221 -7.42 -7.22 26.23
C GLU A 221 -7.74 -5.79 25.76
N LEU A 222 -6.88 -4.82 26.09
CA LEU A 222 -7.01 -3.45 25.61
C LEU A 222 -6.91 -3.38 24.08
N VAL A 223 -5.94 -4.09 23.48
CA VAL A 223 -5.78 -4.12 22.02
C VAL A 223 -7.05 -4.64 21.33
N ARG A 224 -7.62 -5.75 21.83
CA ARG A 224 -8.87 -6.30 21.31
C ARG A 224 -10.05 -5.34 21.48
N GLY A 225 -10.14 -4.66 22.63
CA GLY A 225 -11.19 -3.66 22.87
C GLY A 225 -11.10 -2.45 21.92
N ILE A 226 -9.88 -1.98 21.64
CA ILE A 226 -9.66 -0.92 20.64
C ILE A 226 -10.04 -1.43 19.25
N GLU A 227 -9.62 -2.64 18.88
CA GLU A 227 -9.95 -3.23 17.57
C GLU A 227 -11.47 -3.38 17.38
N GLU A 228 -12.20 -3.84 18.40
CA GLU A 228 -13.65 -3.95 18.37
C GLU A 228 -14.32 -2.57 18.20
N ALA A 229 -13.89 -1.57 18.97
CA ALA A 229 -14.39 -0.21 18.84
C ALA A 229 -14.10 0.38 17.46
N THR A 230 -12.90 0.14 16.91
CA THR A 230 -12.52 0.54 15.56
C THR A 230 -13.41 -0.16 14.53
N ARG A 231 -13.68 -1.46 14.65
CA ARG A 231 -14.58 -2.19 13.73
C ARG A 231 -16.00 -1.65 13.75
N LEU A 232 -16.52 -1.26 14.92
CA LEU A 232 -17.84 -0.63 15.03
C LEU A 232 -17.87 0.72 14.30
N HIS A 233 -16.82 1.53 14.45
CA HIS A 233 -16.69 2.81 13.77
C HIS A 233 -16.50 2.65 12.25
N GLU A 234 -15.63 1.72 11.83
CA GLU A 234 -15.42 1.37 10.43
C GLU A 234 -16.71 0.85 9.81
N GLY A 235 -17.47 -0.02 10.49
CA GLY A 235 -18.76 -0.51 10.00
C GLY A 235 -19.76 0.61 9.68
N ALA A 236 -19.74 1.70 10.46
CA ALA A 236 -20.54 2.89 10.19
C ALA A 236 -19.99 3.72 9.00
N SER A 237 -18.67 3.91 8.91
CA SER A 237 -18.01 4.72 7.87
C SER A 237 -17.92 4.01 6.51
N MET A 238 -17.74 2.69 6.51
CA MET A 238 -17.76 1.85 5.31
C MET A 238 -19.13 1.73 4.68
N THR A 239 -20.19 2.32 5.22
CA THR A 239 -21.46 2.43 4.49
C THR A 239 -21.24 3.00 3.08
N TYR A 240 -20.19 3.81 2.86
CA TYR A 240 -19.80 4.32 1.54
C TYR A 240 -19.10 3.30 0.62
N LEU A 241 -18.34 2.35 1.17
CA LEU A 241 -17.76 1.23 0.40
C LEU A 241 -18.78 0.09 0.24
N VAL A 242 -19.62 -0.12 1.25
CA VAL A 242 -20.70 -1.10 1.35
C VAL A 242 -21.94 -0.67 0.58
N THR A 243 -22.11 0.59 0.15
CA THR A 243 -23.11 0.93 -0.88
C THR A 243 -22.62 0.53 -2.26
N VAL A 244 -21.31 0.42 -2.48
CA VAL A 244 -20.78 -0.11 -3.73
C VAL A 244 -20.67 -1.64 -3.71
N LEU A 245 -20.30 -2.27 -2.58
CA LEU A 245 -20.12 -3.74 -2.45
C LEU A 245 -21.31 -4.61 -2.94
N PRO A 246 -22.60 -4.26 -2.71
CA PRO A 246 -23.78 -5.00 -3.19
C PRO A 246 -23.89 -5.02 -4.71
N ILE A 247 -23.27 -4.06 -5.40
CA ILE A 247 -23.25 -4.00 -6.86
C ILE A 247 -22.27 -5.03 -7.44
N PHE A 248 -21.26 -5.45 -6.68
CA PHE A 248 -20.25 -6.41 -7.15
C PHE A 248 -20.61 -7.88 -6.98
N TRP A 249 -21.59 -8.18 -6.13
CA TRP A 249 -21.93 -9.54 -5.70
C TRP A 249 -23.41 -9.84 -6.00
N GLN A 250 -23.75 -9.94 -7.28
CA GLN A 250 -25.04 -10.43 -7.80
C GLN A 250 -24.82 -11.76 -8.51
#